data_AF-A0A9W8JVH8-F1
#
_entry.id   AF-A0A9W8JVH8-F1
#
_cell.length_a   1.000
_cell.length_b   1.000
_cell.length_c   1.000
_cell.angle_alpha   90.00
_cell.angle_beta   90.00
_cell.angle_gamma   90.00
#
_symmetry.space_group_name_H-M   'P 1'
#
loop_
_entity.id
_entity.type
_entity.pdbx_description
1 polymer ?
#
loop_
_entity_poly.entity_id
_entity_poly.type
_entity_poly.pdbx_seq_one_letter_code
_entity_poly.pdbx_strand_id
1 'polypeptide(L)'
;MASAQSTEQPTTMSSPARQLLKLLSTSLTTFEKVCAEKHFEIPDLNAPFHPASEAFRSDPVAGEAANVLGAAALQLAAIFVPPQISLYHMVGGIYSSSGLSRVKRD
;
A
#
# COMPACT_ATOMS: atom_id res chain seq x y z
N MET A 1 -12.69 -44.39 34.55
CA MET A 1 -13.33 -43.07 34.77
C MET A 1 -12.24 -42.04 35.00
N ALA A 2 -12.45 -40.83 34.48
CA ALA A 2 -11.62 -39.61 34.56
C ALA A 2 -10.81 -39.29 33.29
N SER A 3 -11.50 -38.58 32.39
CA SER A 3 -10.97 -37.71 31.34
C SER A 3 -10.11 -36.58 31.91
N ALA A 4 -9.12 -36.12 31.13
CA ALA A 4 -8.59 -34.75 31.09
C ALA A 4 -7.44 -34.73 30.06
N GLN A 5 -7.24 -33.76 29.17
CA GLN A 5 -8.02 -32.61 28.74
C GLN A 5 -7.30 -32.12 27.47
N SER A 6 -8.02 -32.01 26.35
CA SER A 6 -7.47 -31.48 25.10
C SER A 6 -7.03 -30.04 25.31
N THR A 7 -5.75 -29.76 25.04
CA THR A 7 -5.23 -28.41 24.87
C THR A 7 -5.69 -27.86 23.51
N GLU A 8 -6.91 -27.32 23.46
CA GLU A 8 -7.32 -26.43 22.38
C GLU A 8 -6.67 -25.06 22.61
N GLN A 9 -5.63 -24.77 21.83
CA GLN A 9 -5.21 -23.39 21.62
C GLN A 9 -6.31 -22.67 20.83
N PRO A 10 -6.78 -21.49 21.28
CA PRO A 10 -7.75 -20.72 20.52
C PRO A 10 -7.05 -20.17 19.28
N THR A 11 -7.37 -20.74 18.11
CA THR A 11 -7.05 -20.16 16.81
C THR A 11 -7.81 -18.84 16.70
N THR A 12 -7.20 -17.76 17.19
CA THR A 12 -7.77 -16.43 17.05
C THR A 12 -7.82 -16.15 15.56
N MET A 13 -9.02 -16.18 14.96
CA MET A 13 -9.18 -15.78 13.57
C MET A 13 -8.60 -14.36 13.44
N SER A 14 -7.48 -14.24 12.74
CA SER A 14 -6.81 -12.96 12.54
C SER A 14 -7.83 -12.00 11.93
N SER A 15 -8.07 -10.86 12.58
CA SER A 15 -9.00 -9.87 12.05
C SER A 15 -8.61 -9.48 10.62
N PRO A 16 -9.58 -9.13 9.75
CA PRO A 16 -9.29 -8.71 8.37
C PRO A 16 -8.28 -7.56 8.31
N ALA A 17 -8.33 -6.63 9.25
CA ALA A 17 -7.36 -5.55 9.39
C ALA A 17 -5.92 -6.05 9.63
N ARG A 18 -5.72 -7.08 10.47
CA ARG A 18 -4.40 -7.69 10.70
C ARG A 18 -3.89 -8.43 9.46
N GLN A 19 -4.79 -9.06 8.71
CA GLN A 19 -4.42 -9.72 7.45
C GLN A 19 -3.95 -8.69 6.40
N LEU A 20 -4.62 -7.54 6.30
CA LEU A 20 -4.23 -6.44 5.42
C LEU A 20 -2.88 -5.82 5.83
N LEU A 21 -2.63 -5.63 7.13
CA LEU A 21 -1.33 -5.17 7.61
C LEU A 21 -0.20 -6.16 7.29
N LYS A 22 -0.46 -7.46 7.42
CA LYS A 22 0.50 -8.50 7.03
C LYS A 22 0.77 -8.46 5.52
N LEU A 23 -0.28 -8.29 4.72
CA LEU A 23 -0.18 -8.17 3.26
C LEU A 23 0.65 -6.94 2.88
N LEU A 24 0.37 -5.77 3.46
CA LEU A 24 1.15 -4.55 3.28
C LEU A 24 2.63 -4.77 3.58
N SER A 25 2.93 -5.34 4.75
CA SER A 25 4.32 -5.56 5.18
C SER A 25 5.07 -6.52 4.26
N THR A 26 4.40 -7.58 3.81
CA THR A 26 4.99 -8.59 2.92
C THR A 26 5.25 -8.02 1.52
N SER A 27 4.30 -7.27 0.98
CA SER A 27 4.45 -6.61 -0.31
C SER A 27 5.51 -5.51 -0.27
N LEU A 28 5.61 -4.77 0.84
CA LEU A 28 6.66 -3.75 1.03
C LEU A 28 8.04 -4.38 1.04
N THR A 29 8.21 -5.48 1.77
CA THR A 29 9.49 -6.22 1.81
C THR A 29 9.89 -6.70 0.40
N THR A 30 8.91 -7.17 -0.38
CA THR A 30 9.15 -7.61 -1.76
C THR A 30 9.54 -6.43 -2.66
N PHE A 31 8.84 -5.31 -2.52
CA PHE A 31 9.11 -4.09 -3.27
C PHE A 31 10.50 -3.53 -2.97
N GLU A 32 10.85 -3.35 -1.69
CA GLU A 32 12.16 -2.84 -1.25
C GLU A 32 13.30 -3.73 -1.76
N LYS A 33 13.11 -5.05 -1.72
CA LYS A 33 14.09 -6.00 -2.25
C LYS A 33 14.33 -5.80 -3.74
N VAL A 34 13.28 -5.70 -4.54
CA VAL A 34 13.42 -5.51 -5.99
C VAL A 34 14.02 -4.13 -6.31
N CYS A 35 13.61 -3.09 -5.58
CA CYS A 35 14.21 -1.77 -5.71
C CYS A 35 15.71 -1.77 -5.40
N ALA A 36 16.13 -2.48 -4.35
CA ALA A 36 17.54 -2.64 -4.02
C ALA A 36 18.32 -3.43 -5.10
N GLU A 37 17.74 -4.50 -5.64
CA GLU A 37 18.36 -5.35 -6.66
C GLU A 37 18.51 -4.64 -8.03
N LYS A 38 17.51 -3.82 -8.39
CA LYS A 38 17.46 -3.14 -9.70
C LYS A 38 17.85 -1.67 -9.66
N HIS A 39 18.28 -1.20 -8.48
CA HIS A 39 18.62 0.19 -8.22
C HIS A 39 17.49 1.17 -8.58
N PHE A 40 16.23 0.76 -8.34
CA PHE A 40 15.12 1.70 -8.42
C PHE A 40 15.08 2.55 -7.17
N GLU A 41 14.89 3.85 -7.36
CA GLU A 41 14.65 4.79 -6.28
C GLU A 41 13.20 4.65 -5.80
N ILE A 42 13.00 4.57 -4.48
CA ILE A 42 11.66 4.62 -3.89
C ILE A 42 11.23 6.09 -3.88
N PRO A 43 10.05 6.44 -4.43
CA PRO A 43 9.60 7.83 -4.46
C PRO A 43 9.54 8.46 -3.07
N ASP A 44 10.22 9.60 -2.90
CA ASP A 44 10.07 10.47 -1.73
C ASP A 44 8.90 11.44 -1.94
N LEU A 45 8.06 11.58 -0.93
CA LEU A 45 6.93 12.53 -0.93
C LEU A 45 7.39 13.99 -1.05
N ASN A 46 8.61 14.31 -0.61
CA ASN A 46 9.15 15.67 -0.66
C ASN A 46 9.88 15.98 -1.97
N ALA A 47 10.16 14.97 -2.80
CA ALA A 47 10.85 15.17 -4.07
C ALA A 47 9.85 15.58 -5.17
N PRO A 48 10.26 16.43 -6.14
CA PRO A 48 9.45 16.69 -7.32
C PRO A 48 9.19 15.40 -8.09
N PHE A 49 7.99 15.27 -8.64
CA PHE A 49 7.66 14.14 -9.50
C PHE A 49 8.57 14.11 -10.75
N HIS A 50 9.18 12.96 -11.02
CA HIS A 50 9.95 12.72 -12.23
C HIS A 50 9.59 11.33 -12.79
N PRO A 51 9.37 11.14 -14.11
CA PRO A 51 9.02 9.83 -14.66
C PRO A 51 10.00 8.69 -14.29
N ALA A 52 11.28 9.03 -14.06
CA ALA A 52 12.27 8.06 -13.60
C ALA A 52 12.04 7.55 -12.16
N SER A 53 11.36 8.31 -11.29
CA SER A 53 11.01 7.83 -9.94
C SER A 53 9.96 6.73 -9.98
N GLU A 54 9.17 6.64 -11.07
CA GLU A 54 8.20 5.57 -11.31
C GLU A 54 8.78 4.43 -12.17
N ALA A 55 10.10 4.40 -12.41
CA ALA A 55 10.75 3.38 -13.24
C ALA A 55 10.50 1.94 -12.74
N PHE A 56 10.29 1.77 -11.43
CA PHE A 56 9.93 0.49 -10.83
C PHE A 56 8.65 -0.12 -11.42
N ARG A 57 7.74 0.67 -12.01
CA ARG A 57 6.52 0.16 -12.66
C ARG A 57 6.78 -0.63 -13.92
N SER A 58 7.96 -0.48 -14.53
CA SER A 58 8.37 -1.29 -15.68
C SER A 58 8.77 -2.71 -15.28
N ASP A 59 9.09 -2.93 -14.01
CA ASP A 59 9.38 -4.25 -13.48
C ASP A 59 8.09 -4.96 -13.06
N PRO A 60 7.81 -6.18 -13.55
CA PRO A 60 6.57 -6.87 -13.24
C PRO A 60 6.42 -7.21 -11.75
N VAL A 61 7.51 -7.43 -11.01
CA VAL A 61 7.47 -7.81 -9.60
C VAL A 61 7.27 -6.57 -8.71
N ALA A 62 8.04 -5.51 -8.95
CA ALA A 62 7.90 -4.26 -8.21
C ALA A 62 6.56 -3.57 -8.53
N GLY A 63 6.12 -3.60 -9.79
CA GLY A 63 4.82 -3.07 -10.20
C GLY A 63 3.65 -3.80 -9.53
N GLU A 64 3.67 -5.14 -9.52
CA GLU A 64 2.65 -5.95 -8.82
C GLU A 64 2.67 -5.67 -7.32
N ALA A 65 3.85 -5.66 -6.69
CA ALA A 65 3.99 -5.38 -5.26
C ALA A 65 3.46 -3.99 -4.90
N ALA A 66 3.75 -2.96 -5.71
CA ALA A 66 3.22 -1.61 -5.53
C ALA A 66 1.69 -1.55 -5.68
N ASN A 67 1.11 -2.28 -6.64
CA ASN A 67 -0.34 -2.37 -6.81
C ASN A 67 -1.02 -3.02 -5.60
N VAL A 68 -0.46 -4.13 -5.09
CA VAL A 68 -0.97 -4.81 -3.90
C VAL A 68 -0.85 -3.90 -2.66
N LEU A 69 0.25 -3.16 -2.52
CA LEU A 69 0.42 -2.17 -1.46
C LEU A 69 -0.69 -1.12 -1.48
N GLY A 70 -0.91 -0.50 -2.64
CA GLY A 70 -1.96 0.51 -2.82
C GLY A 70 -3.34 -0.04 -2.52
N ALA A 71 -3.68 -1.22 -3.06
CA ALA A 71 -4.97 -1.86 -2.84
C ALA A 71 -5.21 -2.21 -1.37
N ALA A 72 -4.22 -2.80 -0.68
CA ALA A 72 -4.32 -3.15 0.72
C ALA A 72 -4.44 -1.92 1.63
N ALA A 73 -3.72 -0.83 1.31
CA ALA A 73 -3.81 0.43 2.03
C ALA A 73 -5.19 1.08 1.87
N LEU A 74 -5.74 1.09 0.65
CA LEU A 74 -7.09 1.59 0.38
C LEU A 74 -8.16 0.75 1.08
N GLN A 75 -8.02 -0.58 1.10
CA GLN A 75 -8.93 -1.46 1.82
C GLN A 75 -8.86 -1.21 3.34
N LEU A 76 -7.67 -1.00 3.89
CA LEU A 76 -7.49 -0.68 5.29
C LEU A 76 -8.11 0.68 5.63
N ALA A 77 -7.91 1.68 4.76
CA ALA A 77 -8.56 2.98 4.88
C ALA A 77 -10.09 2.83 4.83
N ALA A 78 -10.64 1.99 3.93
CA ALA A 78 -12.08 1.76 3.84
C ALA A 78 -12.69 1.15 5.12
N ILE A 79 -11.92 0.39 5.91
CA ILE A 79 -12.37 -0.20 7.18
C ILE A 79 -12.46 0.87 8.29
N PHE A 80 -11.54 1.83 8.31
CA PHE A 80 -11.38 2.76 9.44
C PHE A 80 -11.79 4.20 9.15
N VAL A 81 -11.87 4.60 7.88
CA VAL A 81 -12.31 5.94 7.49
C VAL A 81 -13.84 5.97 7.43
N PRO A 82 -14.49 6.91 8.12
CA PRO A 82 -15.94 7.03 8.07
C PRO A 82 -16.43 7.23 6.63
N PRO A 83 -17.54 6.59 6.22
CA PRO A 83 -17.99 6.59 4.82
C PRO A 83 -18.25 8.01 4.29
N GLN A 84 -18.72 8.93 5.15
CA GLN A 84 -18.88 10.33 4.79
C GLN A 84 -17.56 10.99 4.35
N ILE A 85 -16.42 10.63 4.95
CA ILE A 85 -15.09 11.17 4.61
C ILE A 85 -14.53 10.47 3.36
N SER A 86 -14.74 9.17 3.21
CA SER A 86 -14.31 8.41 2.02
C SER A 86 -14.93 8.95 0.72
N LEU A 87 -16.20 9.39 0.77
CA LEU A 87 -16.85 10.08 -0.36
C LEU A 87 -16.20 11.44 -0.67
N TYR A 88 -15.82 12.21 0.36
CA TYR A 88 -15.10 13.47 0.15
C TYR A 88 -13.72 13.26 -0.50
N HIS A 89 -12.99 12.18 -0.19
CA HIS A 89 -11.73 11.87 -0.87
C HIS A 89 -11.93 11.46 -2.34
N MET A 90 -13.00 10.72 -2.66
CA MET A 90 -13.33 10.37 -4.06
C MET A 90 -13.72 11.59 -4.88
N VAL A 91 -14.51 12.51 -4.31
CA VAL A 91 -14.89 13.75 -4.98
C VAL A 91 -13.71 14.73 -5.04
N GLY A 92 -12.88 14.80 -3.99
CA GLY A 92 -11.71 15.68 -3.88
C GLY A 92 -10.50 15.28 -4.73
N GLY A 93 -10.34 13.99 -5.04
CA GLY A 93 -9.17 13.44 -5.74
C GLY A 93 -9.01 13.87 -7.20
N ILE A 94 -10.05 14.43 -7.83
CA ILE A 94 -9.95 15.02 -9.18
C ILE A 94 -9.47 16.49 -9.12
N TYR A 95 -9.65 17.17 -7.98
CA TYR A 95 -9.34 18.60 -7.85
C TYR A 95 -7.89 18.89 -7.41
N SER A 96 -7.09 17.88 -7.07
CA SER A 96 -5.64 18.02 -6.82
C SER A 96 -4.77 17.93 -8.09
N SER A 97 -5.38 17.78 -9.29
CA SER A 97 -4.68 17.84 -10.59
C SER A 97 -4.12 19.25 -10.90
N SER A 98 -4.55 20.29 -10.17
CA SER A 98 -4.05 21.66 -10.32
C SER A 98 -2.60 21.86 -9.84
N GLY A 99 -1.98 20.83 -9.25
CA GLY A 99 -0.58 20.84 -8.78
C GLY A 99 0.46 20.42 -9.82
N LEU A 100 0.08 19.97 -11.02
CA LEU A 100 1.00 19.85 -12.16
C LEU A 100 1.26 21.24 -12.73
N SER A 101 1.88 22.10 -11.92
CA SER A 101 2.44 23.35 -12.41
C SER A 101 3.48 23.00 -13.44
N ARG A 102 3.17 23.31 -14.70
CA ARG A 102 4.14 23.45 -15.78
C ARG A 102 5.39 24.11 -15.22
N VAL A 103 6.48 23.35 -15.07
CA VAL A 103 7.82 23.93 -15.05
C VAL A 103 7.97 24.64 -16.40
N LYS A 104 7.77 25.95 -16.36
CA LYS A 104 8.01 26.84 -17.49
C LYS A 104 9.53 26.90 -17.66
N ARG A 105 9.96 26.57 -18.88
CA ARG A 105 11.27 26.79 -19.50
C ARG A 105 12.05 27.98 -18.93
N ASP A 106 13.34 27.78 -18.75
CA ASP A 106 14.41 28.53 -19.44
C ASP A 106 15.52 27.57 -19.87
#